data_AF-A0A6C0JGP5-F1
#
_entry.id   AF-A0A6C0JGP5-F1
#
_cell.length_a   1.000
_cell.length_b   1.000
_cell.length_c   1.000
_cell.angle_alpha   90.00
_cell.angle_beta   90.00
_cell.angle_gamma   90.00
#
_symmetry.space_group_name_H-M   'P 1'
#
loop_
_entity.id
_entity.type
_entity.pdbx_description
1 polymer ?
#
loop_
_entity_poly.entity_id
_entity_poly.type
_entity_poly.pdbx_seq_one_letter_code
_entity_poly.pdbx_strand_id
1 'polypeptide(L)'
;MSDTTADLQPPAIPTEEPPQQIEVAITDVPVTNQSVALNLLVAFAQLAYKRSAYNMDETAKLVECIKMFQPAPTDNAAAPASEEI
;
A
#
# COMPACT_ATOMS: atom_id res chain seq x y z
N MET A 1 -16.53 -28.84 -55.05
CA MET A 1 -16.63 -27.50 -54.42
C MET A 1 -16.85 -27.79 -52.95
N SER A 2 -15.79 -27.71 -52.15
CA SER A 2 -15.85 -27.96 -50.71
C SER A 2 -15.65 -26.62 -50.03
N ASP A 3 -16.73 -26.14 -49.41
CA ASP A 3 -16.78 -24.95 -48.57
C ASP A 3 -15.73 -25.04 -47.45
N THR A 4 -14.66 -24.29 -47.59
CA THR A 4 -13.75 -23.95 -46.50
C THR A 4 -14.45 -22.89 -45.66
N THR A 5 -15.21 -23.33 -44.66
CA THR A 5 -15.64 -22.46 -43.55
C THR A 5 -14.40 -22.07 -42.75
N ALA A 6 -13.92 -20.85 -42.99
CA ALA A 6 -12.88 -20.22 -42.20
C ALA A 6 -13.43 -19.90 -40.80
N ASP A 7 -12.96 -20.67 -39.82
CA ASP A 7 -13.20 -20.43 -38.40
C ASP A 7 -12.51 -19.12 -37.99
N LEU A 8 -13.32 -18.10 -37.72
CA LEU A 8 -12.85 -16.83 -37.16
C LEU A 8 -12.60 -17.04 -35.66
N GLN A 9 -11.37 -17.42 -35.31
CA GLN A 9 -10.85 -17.34 -33.95
C GLN A 9 -10.88 -15.86 -33.49
N PRO A 10 -11.65 -15.48 -32.44
CA PRO A 10 -11.60 -14.13 -31.91
C PRO A 10 -10.21 -13.86 -31.29
N PRO A 11 -9.67 -12.64 -31.39
CA PRO A 11 -8.36 -12.32 -30.84
C PRO A 11 -8.36 -12.50 -29.32
N ALA A 12 -7.41 -13.29 -28.81
CA ALA A 12 -7.18 -13.47 -27.40
C ALA A 12 -6.82 -12.12 -26.76
N ILE A 13 -7.71 -11.62 -25.92
CA ILE A 13 -7.47 -10.46 -25.04
C ILE A 13 -6.44 -10.91 -24.00
N PRO A 14 -5.26 -10.26 -23.87
CA PRO A 14 -4.32 -10.56 -22.79
C PRO A 14 -5.03 -10.33 -21.45
N THR A 15 -5.22 -11.40 -20.69
CA THR A 15 -5.67 -11.31 -19.30
C THR A 15 -4.50 -10.79 -18.50
N GLU A 16 -4.50 -9.50 -18.17
CA GLU A 16 -3.60 -8.94 -17.16
C GLU A 16 -3.94 -9.60 -15.83
N GLU A 17 -3.04 -10.46 -15.35
CA GLU A 17 -3.11 -11.01 -14.01
C GLU A 17 -3.11 -9.86 -12.99
N PRO A 18 -4.06 -9.84 -12.04
CA PRO A 18 -4.07 -8.81 -11.01
C PRO A 18 -2.76 -8.89 -10.22
N PRO A 19 -2.15 -7.75 -9.85
CA PRO A 19 -0.88 -7.74 -9.15
C PRO A 19 -1.00 -8.57 -7.88
N GLN A 20 -0.18 -9.61 -7.77
CA GLN A 20 -0.10 -10.45 -6.59
C GLN A 20 0.30 -9.57 -5.40
N GLN A 21 -0.64 -9.38 -4.47
CA GLN A 21 -0.39 -8.66 -3.24
C GLN A 21 0.51 -9.55 -2.39
N ILE A 22 1.81 -9.27 -2.40
CA ILE A 22 2.79 -9.95 -1.55
C ILE A 22 2.46 -9.57 -0.11
N GLU A 23 1.84 -10.48 0.63
CA GLU A 23 1.67 -10.35 2.08
C GLU A 23 3.04 -10.53 2.75
N VAL A 24 3.71 -9.41 3.01
CA VAL A 24 4.93 -9.38 3.82
C VAL A 24 4.52 -9.32 5.29
N ALA A 25 5.07 -10.22 6.12
CA ALA A 25 4.86 -10.13 7.56
C ALA A 25 5.46 -8.83 8.09
N ILE A 26 4.70 -8.09 8.90
CA ILE A 26 5.14 -6.81 9.47
C ILE A 26 6.38 -6.94 10.38
N THR A 27 6.73 -8.15 10.82
CA THR A 27 7.97 -8.47 11.55
C THR A 27 9.21 -8.51 10.66
N ASP A 28 9.03 -8.75 9.37
CA ASP A 28 10.12 -8.98 8.43
C ASP A 28 10.51 -7.69 7.67
N VAL A 29 9.76 -6.60 7.90
CA VAL A 29 10.04 -5.31 7.29
C VAL A 29 11.23 -4.64 7.99
N PRO A 30 12.34 -4.37 7.29
CA PRO A 30 13.50 -3.73 7.89
C PRO A 30 13.21 -2.25 8.19
N VAL A 31 13.56 -1.80 9.39
CA VAL A 31 13.39 -0.41 9.82
C VAL A 31 14.54 0.44 9.29
N THR A 32 14.40 0.94 8.06
CA THR A 32 15.49 1.66 7.34
C THR A 32 15.44 3.17 7.48
N ASN A 33 14.29 3.74 7.80
CA ASN A 33 14.11 5.19 7.97
C ASN A 33 12.95 5.48 8.94
N GLN A 34 12.84 6.75 9.34
CA GLN A 34 11.82 7.21 10.29
C GLN A 34 10.39 6.93 9.79
N SER A 35 10.12 7.11 8.50
CA SER A 35 8.80 6.88 7.91
C SER A 35 8.40 5.40 7.96
N VAL A 36 9.34 4.48 7.69
CA VAL A 36 9.12 3.04 7.80
C VAL A 36 8.89 2.65 9.25
N ALA A 37 9.67 3.18 10.19
CA ALA A 37 9.50 2.93 11.61
C ALA A 37 8.10 3.33 12.10
N LEU A 38 7.65 4.54 11.73
CA LEU A 38 6.33 5.05 12.09
C LEU A 38 5.22 4.18 11.49
N ASN A 39 5.32 3.85 10.21
CA ASN A 39 4.33 3.01 9.53
C ASN A 39 4.24 1.61 10.15
N LEU A 40 5.38 1.03 10.57
CA LEU A 40 5.39 -0.24 11.30
C LEU A 40 4.68 -0.12 12.65
N LEU A 41 4.95 0.95 13.41
CA LEU A 41 4.31 1.19 14.70
C LEU A 41 2.79 1.31 14.55
N VAL A 42 2.33 2.03 13.53
CA VAL A 42 0.90 2.12 13.16
C VAL A 42 0.34 0.74 12.81
N ALA A 43 1.05 -0.05 12.01
CA ALA A 43 0.62 -1.39 11.62
C ALA A 43 0.51 -2.34 12.82
N PHE A 44 1.46 -2.30 13.76
CA PHE A 44 1.40 -3.07 15.00
C PHE A 44 0.23 -2.65 15.89
N ALA A 45 -0.04 -1.35 16.00
CA ALA A 45 -1.22 -0.85 16.70
C ALA A 45 -2.52 -1.34 16.02
N GLN A 46 -2.61 -1.30 14.70
CA GLN A 46 -3.79 -1.85 14.03
C GLN A 46 -3.93 -3.37 14.22
N LEU A 47 -2.81 -4.11 14.25
CA LEU A 47 -2.83 -5.54 14.52
C LEU A 47 -3.27 -5.86 15.95
N ALA A 48 -2.80 -5.11 16.94
CA ALA A 48 -3.19 -5.31 18.34
C ALA A 48 -4.68 -5.01 18.55
N TYR A 49 -5.23 -3.99 17.87
CA TYR A 49 -6.67 -3.76 17.83
C TYR A 49 -7.44 -4.96 17.26
N LYS A 50 -6.99 -5.54 16.13
CA LYS A 50 -7.60 -6.76 15.54
C LYS A 50 -7.57 -7.96 16.47
N ARG A 51 -6.62 -8.00 17.41
CA ARG A 51 -6.50 -9.02 18.46
C ARG A 51 -7.28 -8.68 19.73
N SER A 52 -8.07 -7.59 19.71
CA SER A 52 -8.85 -7.09 20.84
C SER A 52 -7.99 -6.79 22.07
N ALA A 53 -6.75 -6.33 21.88
CA ALA A 53 -5.86 -5.95 22.98
C ALA A 53 -6.32 -4.70 23.73
N TYR A 54 -7.17 -3.88 23.10
CA TYR A 54 -7.75 -2.65 23.64
C TYR A 54 -9.12 -2.39 23.02
N ASN A 55 -9.88 -1.50 23.65
CA ASN A 55 -11.24 -1.16 23.27
C ASN A 55 -11.28 -0.05 22.18
N MET A 56 -12.50 0.29 21.74
CA MET A 56 -12.73 1.31 20.72
C MET A 56 -12.30 2.72 21.15
N ASP A 57 -12.50 3.08 22.42
CA ASP A 57 -12.16 4.42 22.92
C ASP A 57 -10.63 4.61 22.96
N GLU A 58 -9.90 3.58 23.37
CA GLU A 58 -8.43 3.54 23.33
C GLU A 58 -7.90 3.61 21.89
N THR A 59 -8.57 2.91 20.96
CA THR A 59 -8.22 2.93 19.53
C THR A 59 -8.41 4.32 18.94
N ALA A 60 -9.48 5.03 19.31
CA ALA A 60 -9.72 6.40 18.86
C ALA A 60 -8.57 7.33 19.28
N LYS A 61 -8.08 7.19 20.52
CA LYS A 61 -6.93 7.96 21.01
C LYS A 61 -5.62 7.60 20.30
N LEU A 62 -5.37 6.31 20.04
CA LEU A 62 -4.21 5.88 19.24
C LEU A 62 -4.19 6.55 17.87
N VAL A 63 -5.33 6.59 17.18
CA VAL A 63 -5.44 7.22 15.85
C VAL A 63 -5.21 8.73 15.92
N GLU A 64 -5.69 9.42 16.95
CA GLU A 64 -5.37 10.84 17.19
C GLU A 64 -3.87 11.05 17.36
N CYS A 65 -3.19 10.21 18.15
CA CYS A 65 -1.74 10.28 18.32
C CYS A 65 -1.00 10.05 17.00
N ILE A 66 -1.41 9.05 16.21
CA ILE A 66 -0.77 8.71 14.93
C ILE A 66 -0.83 9.89 13.95
N LYS A 67 -1.97 10.59 13.88
CA LYS A 67 -2.15 11.76 13.00
C LYS A 67 -1.16 12.88 13.28
N MET A 68 -0.69 13.03 14.52
CA MET A 68 0.32 14.03 14.89
C MET A 68 1.68 13.81 14.22
N PHE A 69 1.97 12.57 13.82
CA PHE A 69 3.24 12.19 13.20
C PHE A 69 3.13 12.07 11.67
N GLN A 70 1.92 12.14 11.13
CA GLN A 70 1.73 12.16 9.68
C GLN A 70 2.07 13.57 9.17
N PRO A 71 2.89 13.70 8.11
CA PRO A 71 3.09 14.99 7.48
C PRO A 71 1.73 15.54 7.05
N ALA A 72 1.54 16.85 7.18
CA ALA A 72 0.35 17.51 6.65
C ALA A 72 0.22 17.16 5.15
N PRO A 73 -0.99 17.16 4.57
CA PRO A 73 -1.23 16.80 3.16
C PRO A 73 -0.52 17.68 2.11
N THR A 74 0.42 18.52 2.52
CA THR A 74 1.07 19.55 1.71
C THR A 74 2.55 19.65 2.07
N ASP A 75 3.37 18.67 1.66
CA ASP A 75 4.83 18.88 1.46
C ASP A 75 5.57 17.68 0.82
N ASN A 76 4.88 16.85 0.01
CA ASN A 76 5.56 15.89 -0.87
C ASN A 76 5.18 16.12 -2.34
N ALA A 77 5.17 17.39 -2.73
CA ALA A 77 5.35 17.81 -4.12
C ALA A 77 6.82 18.24 -4.23
N ALA A 78 7.68 17.28 -4.57
CA ALA A 78 9.07 17.52 -4.89
C ALA A 78 9.21 18.70 -5.86
N ALA A 79 9.93 19.74 -5.44
CA ALA A 79 10.83 20.43 -6.32
C ALA A 79 11.88 19.44 -6.82
N PRO A 80 12.20 19.46 -8.13
CA PRO A 80 13.54 19.12 -8.54
C PRO A 80 14.24 20.33 -9.17
N ALA A 81 15.51 20.45 -8.78
CA ALA A 81 16.61 21.05 -9.52
C ALA A 81 16.68 22.59 -9.56
N SER A 82 17.37 23.13 -8.54
CA SER A 82 18.50 24.02 -8.84
C SER A 82 19.49 23.24 -9.72
N GLU A 83 19.54 23.56 -11.01
CA GLU A 83 20.69 23.22 -11.85
C GLU A 83 21.35 24.55 -12.23
N GLU A 84 22.52 24.76 -11.61
CA GLU A 84 23.53 25.74 -11.99
C GLU A 84 23.90 25.57 -13.47
N ILE A 85 23.86 26.66 -14.25
CA ILE A 85 24.93 27.25 -15.11
C ILE A 85 24.30 28.32 -16.00
#